data_AF-A0A951LJC5-F1
#
_entry.id   AF-A0A951LJC5-F1
#
_cell.length_a   1.000
_cell.length_b   1.000
_cell.length_c   1.000
_cell.angle_alpha   90.00
_cell.angle_beta   90.00
_cell.angle_gamma   90.00
#
_symmetry.space_group_name_H-M   'P 1'
#
loop_
_entity.id
_entity.type
_entity.pdbx_description
1 polymer ?
#
loop_
_entity_poly.entity_id
_entity_poly.type
_entity_poly.pdbx_seq_one_letter_code
_entity_poly.pdbx_strand_id
1 'polypeptide(L)'
;MRWKIEQYHREVKQLTGIEHCQRRKGRIQRNHIACALLVWTCLKHLAYHSGQTSYQLKRGLLSDYLIQQLNNPSLRMVFAVAFA
;
A
#
# COMPACT_ATOMS: atom_id res chain seq x y z
N MET A 1 -25.52 -8.37 6.26
CA MET A 1 -24.46 -7.42 6.72
C MET A 1 -23.13 -8.06 7.12
N ARG A 2 -23.10 -9.34 7.55
CA ARG A 2 -21.89 -10.08 7.98
C ARG A 2 -20.71 -10.03 6.99
N TRP A 3 -20.97 -10.29 5.72
CA TRP A 3 -19.93 -10.31 4.66
C TRP A 3 -19.16 -8.99 4.51
N LYS A 4 -19.81 -7.84 4.74
CA LYS A 4 -19.15 -6.53 4.65
C LYS A 4 -18.14 -6.32 5.78
N ILE A 5 -18.43 -6.84 6.97
CA ILE A 5 -17.51 -6.76 8.13
C ILE A 5 -16.29 -7.66 7.89
N GLU A 6 -16.51 -8.88 7.39
CA GLU A 6 -15.42 -9.79 7.04
C GLU A 6 -14.53 -9.21 5.92
N GLN A 7 -15.14 -8.59 4.91
CA GLN A 7 -14.40 -7.88 3.86
C GLN A 7 -13.57 -6.73 4.42
N TYR A 8 -14.15 -5.89 5.29
CA TYR A 8 -13.43 -4.82 5.98
C TYR A 8 -12.20 -5.36 6.71
N HIS A 9 -12.36 -6.37 7.57
CA HIS A 9 -11.23 -6.93 8.30
C HIS A 9 -10.16 -7.52 7.38
N ARG A 10 -10.56 -8.20 6.30
CA ARG A 10 -9.61 -8.75 5.32
C ARG A 10 -8.83 -7.64 4.63
N GLU A 11 -9.52 -6.63 4.12
CA GLU A 11 -8.88 -5.52 3.41
C GLU A 11 -7.94 -4.74 4.32
N VAL A 12 -8.35 -4.39 5.54
CA VAL A 12 -7.49 -3.65 6.46
C VAL A 12 -6.21 -4.45 6.79
N LYS A 13 -6.32 -5.76 7.08
CA LYS A 13 -5.14 -6.59 7.36
C LYS A 13 -4.18 -6.65 6.17
N GLN A 14 -4.70 -6.99 4.98
CA GLN A 14 -3.89 -7.26 3.79
C GLN A 14 -3.35 -5.99 3.13
N LEU A 15 -4.12 -4.90 3.16
CA LEU A 15 -3.76 -3.68 2.44
C LEU A 15 -2.93 -2.72 3.28
N THR A 16 -3.12 -2.65 4.60
CA THR A 16 -2.45 -1.63 5.43
C THR A 16 -1.53 -2.20 6.50
N GLY A 17 -1.53 -3.52 6.71
CA GLY A 17 -0.62 -4.17 7.66
C GLY A 17 -0.90 -3.79 9.11
N ILE A 18 -2.17 -3.57 9.46
CA ILE A 18 -2.60 -3.12 10.80
C ILE A 18 -2.07 -4.01 11.95
N GLU A 19 -1.85 -5.30 11.69
CA GLU A 19 -1.43 -6.30 12.68
C GLU A 19 0.10 -6.39 12.84
N HIS A 20 0.87 -5.71 11.99
CA HIS A 20 2.33 -5.85 11.97
C HIS A 20 3.09 -4.88 12.90
N CYS A 21 2.38 -4.11 13.74
CA CYS A 21 3.02 -3.20 14.69
C CYS A 21 3.77 -3.95 15.79
N GLN A 22 5.11 -3.90 15.77
CA GLN A 22 5.96 -4.56 16.76
C GLN A 22 6.17 -3.75 18.05
N ARG A 23 5.62 -2.53 18.12
CA ARG A 23 5.83 -1.62 19.26
C ARG A 23 4.94 -2.04 20.43
N ARG A 24 5.47 -2.00 21.67
CA ARG A 24 4.74 -2.37 22.89
C ARG A 24 4.08 -1.18 23.62
N LYS A 25 4.45 0.06 23.28
CA LYS A 25 3.84 1.26 23.86
C LYS A 25 2.44 1.48 23.29
N GLY A 26 1.42 1.50 24.15
CA GLY A 26 0.01 1.60 23.73
C GLY A 26 -0.32 2.83 22.88
N ARG A 27 0.29 3.99 23.15
CA ARG A 27 0.12 5.19 22.30
C ARG A 27 0.57 4.95 20.87
N ILE A 28 1.71 4.28 20.69
CA ILE A 28 2.27 4.01 19.35
C ILE A 28 1.40 2.98 18.62
N GLN A 29 0.90 1.97 19.33
CA GLN A 29 -0.05 1.00 18.75
C GLN A 29 -1.33 1.69 18.27
N ARG A 30 -1.93 2.57 19.09
CA ARG A 30 -3.12 3.33 18.69
C ARG A 30 -2.85 4.23 17.49
N ASN A 31 -1.71 4.89 17.44
CA ASN A 31 -1.33 5.71 16.28
C ASN A 31 -1.17 4.86 15.01
N HIS A 32 -0.56 3.67 15.11
CA HIS A 32 -0.43 2.73 13.99
C HIS A 32 -1.81 2.28 13.47
N ILE A 33 -2.70 1.90 14.38
CA ILE A 33 -4.09 1.54 14.07
C ILE A 33 -4.81 2.70 13.36
N ALA A 34 -4.72 3.91 13.90
CA ALA A 34 -5.36 5.09 13.31
C ALA A 34 -4.83 5.38 11.90
N CYS A 35 -3.50 5.30 11.70
CA CYS A 35 -2.88 5.49 10.38
C CYS A 35 -3.34 4.42 9.38
N ALA A 36 -3.35 3.15 9.79
CA ALA A 36 -3.84 2.04 8.96
C ALA A 36 -5.31 2.21 8.54
N LEU A 37 -6.17 2.72 9.44
CA LEU A 37 -7.58 2.99 9.12
C LEU A 37 -7.76 4.22 8.22
N LEU A 38 -6.94 5.25 8.39
CA LEU A 38 -6.93 6.43 7.50
C LEU A 38 -6.58 6.01 6.07
N VAL A 39 -5.48 5.26 5.89
CA VAL A 39 -5.03 4.77 4.59
C VAL A 39 -6.09 3.89 3.93
N TRP A 40 -6.73 2.99 4.69
CA TRP A 40 -7.80 2.15 4.15
C TRP A 40 -9.00 2.99 3.69
N THR A 41 -9.41 3.99 4.48
CA THR A 41 -10.51 4.91 4.13
C THR A 41 -10.21 5.67 2.83
N CYS A 42 -8.99 6.21 2.69
CA CYS A 42 -8.56 6.86 1.45
C CYS A 42 -8.58 5.90 0.26
N LEU A 43 -8.08 4.66 0.43
CA LEU A 43 -8.13 3.64 -0.62
C LEU A 43 -9.57 3.28 -1.01
N LYS A 44 -10.51 3.20 -0.04
CA LYS A 44 -11.93 2.97 -0.35
C LYS A 44 -12.55 4.11 -1.14
N HIS A 45 -12.24 5.35 -0.77
CA HIS A 45 -12.72 6.53 -1.46
C HIS A 45 -12.22 6.55 -2.91
N LEU A 46 -10.92 6.32 -3.11
CA LEU A 46 -10.33 6.23 -4.45
C LEU A 46 -10.93 5.07 -5.26
N ALA A 47 -11.09 3.89 -4.64
CA ALA A 47 -11.69 2.71 -5.29
C ALA A 47 -13.12 3.00 -5.77
N TYR A 48 -13.91 3.69 -4.95
CA TYR A 48 -15.27 4.08 -5.30
C TYR A 48 -15.29 5.03 -6.50
N HIS A 49 -14.43 6.05 -6.51
CA HIS A 49 -14.39 7.03 -7.59
C HIS A 49 -13.76 6.50 -8.89
N SER A 50 -12.81 5.55 -8.81
CA SER A 50 -12.16 4.98 -9.98
C SER A 50 -12.88 3.76 -10.56
N GLY A 51 -13.88 3.22 -9.86
CA GLY A 51 -14.54 1.95 -10.22
C GLY A 51 -13.63 0.72 -10.08
N GLN A 52 -12.47 0.87 -9.44
CA GLN A 52 -11.54 -0.23 -9.20
C GLN A 52 -11.68 -0.78 -7.78
N THR A 53 -11.18 -1.99 -7.56
CA THR A 53 -11.06 -2.54 -6.19
C THR A 53 -9.87 -1.93 -5.45
N SER A 54 -9.93 -1.89 -4.12
CA SER A 54 -8.80 -1.45 -3.28
C SER A 54 -7.51 -2.25 -3.55
N TYR A 55 -7.63 -3.52 -3.94
CA TYR A 55 -6.51 -4.38 -4.30
C TYR A 55 -5.86 -3.99 -5.62
N GLN A 56 -6.69 -3.68 -6.64
CA GLN A 56 -6.21 -3.19 -7.93
C GLN A 56 -5.47 -1.87 -7.77
N LEU A 57 -6.04 -0.93 -7.01
CA LEU A 57 -5.36 0.34 -6.72
C LEU A 57 -4.00 0.12 -6.06
N LYS A 58 -3.95 -0.65 -4.95
CA LYS A 58 -2.68 -0.92 -4.25
C LYS A 58 -1.63 -1.55 -5.17
N ARG A 59 -2.03 -2.52 -6.01
CA ARG A 59 -1.11 -3.19 -6.94
C ARG A 59 -0.68 -2.25 -8.08
N GLY A 60 -1.60 -1.45 -8.60
CA GLY A 60 -1.36 -0.48 -9.67
C GLY A 60 -0.25 0.51 -9.30
N LEU A 61 -0.23 1.03 -8.07
CA LEU A 61 0.80 1.98 -7.63
C LEU A 61 2.24 1.51 -7.89
N LEU A 62 2.57 0.26 -7.53
CA LEU A 62 3.91 -0.28 -7.75
C LEU A 62 4.14 -0.61 -9.23
N SER A 63 3.15 -1.20 -9.90
CA SER A 63 3.26 -1.53 -11.33
C SER A 63 3.50 -0.28 -12.18
N ASP A 64 2.71 0.77 -11.97
CA ASP A 64 2.79 2.04 -12.69
C ASP A 64 4.13 2.72 -12.43
N TYR A 65 4.57 2.72 -11.16
CA TYR A 65 5.90 3.22 -10.80
C TYR A 65 7.02 2.46 -11.52
N LEU A 66 6.99 1.13 -11.52
CA LEU A 66 8.03 0.32 -12.16
C LEU A 66 8.05 0.53 -13.67
N ILE A 67 6.88 0.58 -14.32
CA ILE A 67 6.77 0.89 -15.76
C ILE A 67 7.39 2.27 -16.04
N GLN A 68 7.09 3.27 -15.22
CA GLN A 68 7.66 4.60 -15.35
C GLN A 68 9.19 4.60 -15.19
N GLN A 69 9.72 3.88 -14.20
CA GLN A 69 11.17 3.78 -13.98
C GLN A 69 11.89 2.98 -15.06
N LEU A 70 11.24 2.00 -15.70
CA LEU A 70 11.83 1.27 -16.82
C LEU A 70 11.87 2.14 -18.08
N ASN A 71 10.84 2.94 -18.33
CA ASN A 71 10.79 3.84 -19.49
C ASN A 71 11.74 5.04 -19.35
N ASN A 72 11.82 5.62 -18.15
CA ASN A 72 12.71 6.74 -17.87
C ASN A 72 13.30 6.60 -16.46
N PRO A 73 14.44 5.90 -16.33
CA PRO A 73 15.02 5.61 -15.02
C PRO A 73 15.52 6.90 -14.36
N SER A 74 14.96 7.21 -13.19
CA SER A 74 15.45 8.30 -12.36
C SER A 74 16.85 8.01 -11.80
N LEU A 75 17.18 6.72 -11.63
CA LEU A 75 18.48 6.22 -11.20
C LEU A 75 19.20 5.59 -12.39
N ARG A 76 20.25 6.25 -12.89
CA ARG A 76 21.09 5.70 -13.96
C ARG A 76 22.01 4.63 -13.37
N MET A 77 21.68 3.37 -13.64
CA MET A 77 22.57 2.25 -13.31
C MET A 77 23.66 2.18 -14.37
N VAL A 78 24.89 2.53 -13.99
CA VAL A 78 26.07 2.25 -14.81
C VAL A 78 26.44 0.80 -14.56
N PHE A 79 26.30 -0.07 -15.56
CA PHE A 79 26.89 -1.40 -15.48
C PHE A 79 28.39 -1.22 -15.25
N ALA A 80 28.93 -1.92 -14.24
CA ALA A 80 30.29 -1.77 -13.74
C ALA A 80 31.25 -1.43 -14.88
N VAL A 81 31.91 -0.27 -14.77
CA VAL A 81 32.96 0.17 -15.67
C VAL A 81 33.94 -1.00 -15.75
N ALA A 82 34.03 -1.63 -16.91
CA ALA A 82 35.07 -2.61 -17.17
C ALA A 82 36.40 -1.87 -16.99
N PHE A 83 37.11 -2.20 -15.91
CA PHE A 83 38.50 -1.81 -15.76
C PHE A 83 39.26 -2.54 -16.88
N ALA A 84 39.49 -1.83 -17.99
CA ALA A 84 40.48 -2.17 -19.00
C ALA A 84 41.79 -1.46 -18.66
#